data_AF-A0A8B6LVI7-F1
#
_entry.id   AF-A0A8B6LVI7-F1
#
_cell.length_a   1.000
_cell.length_b   1.000
_cell.length_c   1.000
_cell.angle_alpha   90.00
_cell.angle_beta   90.00
_cell.angle_gamma   90.00
#
_symmetry.space_group_name_H-M   'P 1'
#
loop_
_entity.id
_entity.type
_entity.pdbx_description
1 polymer ?
#
loop_
_entity_poly.entity_id
_entity_poly.type
_entity_poly.pdbx_seq_one_letter_code
_entity_poly.pdbx_strand_id
1 'polypeptide(L)'
;MAVNLPVRKLAKLCNPFSNPWTTGRFSAPDVRRALAEGRLRSEAFGMATVEWTLTEHIERIAFLVHYGWSEAVAVDVGVPSLGCVVNWPLTDGNHRLGAALVRGDDVIAASVAGDIDYAFRLFGVDVRESDFETVPA
;
A
#
# COMPACT_ATOMS: atom_id res chain seq x y z
N MET A 1 -13.79 4.50 6.60
CA MET A 1 -14.05 4.65 5.14
C MET A 1 -12.70 4.65 4.38
N ALA A 2 -12.65 4.30 3.08
CA ALA A 2 -11.41 4.38 2.29
C ALA A 2 -11.33 5.69 1.50
N VAL A 3 -10.12 6.27 1.44
CA VAL A 3 -9.80 7.49 0.67
C VAL A 3 -8.73 7.19 -0.37
N ASN A 4 -8.70 7.97 -1.46
CA ASN A 4 -7.69 7.80 -2.51
C ASN A 4 -6.43 8.60 -2.18
N LEU A 5 -5.32 7.91 -1.91
CA LEU A 5 -4.01 8.53 -1.67
C LEU A 5 -3.17 8.56 -2.95
N PRO A 6 -2.37 9.62 -3.20
CA PRO A 6 -1.46 9.66 -4.33
C PRO A 6 -0.36 8.59 -4.21
N VAL A 7 -0.32 7.65 -5.15
CA VAL A 7 0.61 6.50 -5.15
C VAL A 7 2.06 6.98 -5.03
N ARG A 8 2.42 8.01 -5.79
CA ARG A 8 3.78 8.58 -5.77
C ARG A 8 4.18 9.19 -4.44
N LYS A 9 3.24 9.79 -3.69
CA LYS A 9 3.55 10.37 -2.37
C LYS A 9 3.69 9.26 -1.33
N LEU A 10 2.80 8.27 -1.35
CA LEU A 10 2.89 7.11 -0.46
C LEU A 10 4.19 6.33 -0.69
N ALA A 11 4.55 6.06 -1.95
CA ALA A 11 5.78 5.34 -2.30
C ALA A 11 7.07 6.10 -1.92
N LYS A 12 7.04 7.43 -1.72
CA LYS A 12 8.21 8.15 -1.18
C LYS A 12 8.49 7.81 0.28
N LEU A 13 7.45 7.40 1.03
CA LEU A 13 7.55 7.05 2.45
C LEU A 13 7.79 5.54 2.64
N CYS A 14 7.16 4.71 1.81
CA CYS A 14 7.16 3.26 1.95
C CYS A 14 7.22 2.57 0.58
N ASN A 15 8.36 2.64 -0.09
CA ASN A 15 8.54 2.03 -1.41
C ASN A 15 8.65 0.50 -1.32
N PRO A 16 7.66 -0.31 -1.78
CA PRO A 16 7.72 -1.76 -1.62
C PRO A 16 8.89 -2.43 -2.36
N PHE A 17 9.54 -1.74 -3.31
CA PHE A 17 10.74 -2.21 -3.99
C PHE A 17 12.02 -2.08 -3.16
N SER A 18 12.00 -1.34 -2.05
CA SER A 18 13.18 -1.09 -1.21
C SER A 18 13.52 -2.20 -0.22
N ASN A 19 12.73 -3.29 -0.16
CA ASN A 19 12.83 -4.44 0.74
C ASN A 19 12.00 -4.36 2.06
N PRO A 20 10.66 -4.23 2.02
CA PRO A 20 9.84 -4.23 3.24
C PRO A 20 9.75 -5.59 3.94
N TRP A 21 10.04 -6.69 3.24
CA TRP A 21 9.91 -8.05 3.77
C TRP A 21 11.26 -8.67 4.19
N THR A 22 12.34 -7.90 4.18
CA THR A 22 13.72 -8.37 4.43
C THR A 22 14.24 -9.46 3.47
N THR A 23 13.50 -9.78 2.40
CA THR A 23 13.83 -10.78 1.37
C THR A 23 14.80 -10.30 0.28
N GLY A 24 15.12 -9.02 0.24
CA GLY A 24 15.96 -8.38 -0.78
C GLY A 24 15.23 -7.30 -1.57
N ARG A 25 15.99 -6.56 -2.40
CA ARG A 25 15.44 -5.52 -3.28
C ARG A 25 15.07 -6.11 -4.64
N PHE A 26 14.06 -5.52 -5.27
CA PHE A 26 13.62 -5.86 -6.61
C PHE A 26 13.07 -4.61 -7.30
N SER A 27 12.63 -4.73 -8.54
CA SER A 27 12.23 -3.59 -9.37
C SER A 27 10.96 -3.85 -10.16
N ALA A 28 10.35 -2.79 -10.70
CA ALA A 28 9.22 -2.92 -11.61
C ALA A 28 9.52 -3.81 -12.85
N PRO A 29 10.71 -3.73 -13.49
CA PRO A 29 11.13 -4.72 -14.49
C PRO A 29 11.04 -6.19 -14.04
N ASP A 30 11.40 -6.51 -12.80
CA ASP A 30 11.32 -7.90 -12.31
C ASP A 30 9.87 -8.39 -12.24
N VAL A 31 8.96 -7.51 -11.81
CA VAL A 31 7.51 -7.79 -11.79
C VAL A 31 6.98 -7.95 -13.21
N ARG A 32 7.37 -7.07 -14.14
CA ARG A 32 6.94 -7.15 -15.55
C ARG A 32 7.44 -8.44 -16.21
N ARG A 33 8.64 -8.90 -15.87
CA ARG A 33 9.18 -10.18 -16.33
C ARG A 33 8.33 -11.35 -15.80
N ALA A 34 8.01 -11.37 -14.50
CA ALA A 34 7.14 -12.40 -13.93
C ALA A 34 5.74 -12.43 -14.57
N LEU A 35 5.17 -11.25 -14.84
CA LEU A 35 3.90 -11.12 -15.54
C LEU A 35 3.97 -11.68 -16.97
N ALA A 36 5.03 -11.35 -17.73
CA ALA A 36 5.22 -11.84 -19.09
C ALA A 36 5.46 -13.36 -19.15
N GLU A 37 6.08 -13.93 -18.11
CA GLU A 37 6.34 -15.36 -17.97
C GLU A 37 5.14 -16.14 -17.40
N GLY A 38 4.04 -15.47 -17.04
CA GLY A 38 2.87 -16.10 -16.42
C GLY A 38 3.13 -16.62 -14.99
N ARG A 39 4.19 -16.16 -14.32
CA ARG A 39 4.49 -16.51 -12.93
C ARG A 39 3.67 -15.63 -11.98
N LEU A 40 2.49 -16.13 -11.62
CA LEU A 40 1.48 -15.42 -10.83
C LEU A 40 1.14 -16.20 -9.56
N ARG A 41 1.28 -15.55 -8.40
CA ARG A 41 0.93 -16.14 -7.09
C ARG A 41 -0.40 -15.58 -6.58
N SER A 42 -1.42 -16.45 -6.48
CA SER A 42 -2.78 -16.07 -6.13
C SER A 42 -3.05 -15.97 -4.63
N GLU A 43 -2.23 -16.64 -3.82
CA GLU A 43 -2.32 -16.65 -2.37
C GLU A 43 -2.06 -15.25 -1.81
N ALA A 44 -2.85 -14.83 -0.83
CA ALA A 44 -2.58 -13.63 -0.06
C ALA A 44 -1.55 -13.92 1.04
N PHE A 45 -0.66 -12.96 1.29
CA PHE A 45 0.21 -12.97 2.46
C PHE A 45 -0.67 -12.67 3.69
N GLY A 46 -0.90 -13.65 4.55
CA GLY A 46 -1.80 -13.48 5.70
C GLY A 46 -2.30 -14.77 6.35
N MET A 47 -2.10 -15.94 5.73
CA MET A 47 -2.47 -17.23 6.34
C MET A 47 -1.30 -18.20 6.55
N ALA A 48 -0.08 -17.85 6.14
CA ALA A 48 1.05 -18.76 6.20
C ALA A 48 2.02 -18.38 7.32
N THR A 49 2.28 -19.33 8.22
CA THR A 49 3.41 -19.34 9.17
C THR A 49 4.78 -19.47 8.47
N VAL A 50 4.87 -19.08 7.20
CA VAL A 50 6.01 -19.35 6.31
C VAL A 50 6.43 -18.05 5.67
N GLU A 51 7.68 -17.68 5.89
CA GLU A 51 8.31 -16.56 5.19
C GLU A 51 8.30 -16.82 3.68
N TRP A 52 7.91 -15.81 2.91
CA TRP A 52 7.98 -15.88 1.46
C TRP A 52 9.38 -15.46 1.00
N THR A 53 9.80 -16.02 -0.12
CA THR A 53 10.99 -15.61 -0.86
C THR A 53 10.73 -14.32 -1.65
N LEU A 54 11.82 -13.67 -2.08
CA LEU A 54 11.75 -12.50 -2.97
C LEU A 54 10.94 -12.78 -4.24
N THR A 55 11.14 -13.97 -4.83
CA THR A 55 10.42 -14.41 -6.04
C THR A 55 8.92 -14.47 -5.79
N GLU A 56 8.48 -15.03 -4.66
CA GLU A 56 7.06 -15.16 -4.34
C GLU A 56 6.39 -13.80 -4.11
N HIS A 57 7.11 -12.84 -3.54
CA HIS A 57 6.61 -11.45 -3.46
C HIS A 57 6.48 -10.81 -4.84
N ILE A 58 7.44 -11.01 -5.74
CA ILE A 58 7.39 -10.51 -7.12
C ILE A 58 6.19 -11.11 -7.86
N GLU A 59 5.98 -12.43 -7.75
CA GLU A 59 4.88 -13.15 -8.39
C GLU A 59 3.51 -12.76 -7.83
N ARG A 60 3.43 -12.45 -6.54
CA ARG A 60 2.22 -11.89 -5.94
C ARG A 60 1.90 -10.50 -6.50
N ILE A 61 2.90 -9.64 -6.64
CA ILE A 61 2.68 -8.33 -7.26
C ILE A 61 2.26 -8.51 -8.72
N ALA A 62 2.89 -9.41 -9.48
CA ALA A 62 2.51 -9.70 -10.86
C ALA A 62 1.05 -10.18 -10.96
N PHE A 63 0.61 -11.05 -10.05
CA PHE A 63 -0.79 -11.46 -9.94
C PHE A 63 -1.73 -10.26 -9.75
N LEU A 64 -1.40 -9.35 -8.82
CA LEU A 64 -2.21 -8.16 -8.55
C LEU A 64 -2.18 -7.12 -9.68
N VAL A 65 -1.09 -7.06 -10.45
CA VAL A 65 -1.04 -6.24 -11.68
C VAL A 65 -2.03 -6.77 -12.70
N HIS A 66 -2.13 -8.09 -12.86
CA HIS A 66 -3.00 -8.73 -13.85
C HIS A 66 -4.47 -8.72 -13.44
N TYR A 67 -4.77 -9.14 -12.21
CA TYR A 67 -6.15 -9.38 -11.74
C TYR A 67 -6.73 -8.23 -10.90
N GLY A 68 -5.89 -7.28 -10.46
CA GLY A 68 -6.31 -6.21 -9.56
C GLY A 68 -6.53 -6.68 -8.12
N TRP A 69 -7.18 -5.82 -7.35
CA TRP A 69 -7.59 -6.04 -5.96
C TRP A 69 -8.82 -5.17 -5.66
N SER A 70 -9.54 -5.49 -4.59
CA SER A 70 -10.71 -4.70 -4.16
C SER A 70 -10.50 -3.97 -2.83
N GLU A 71 -9.57 -4.48 -2.02
CA GLU A 71 -9.34 -4.07 -0.66
C GLU A 71 -8.43 -2.84 -0.60
N ALA A 72 -8.81 -1.84 0.20
CA ALA A 72 -7.97 -0.68 0.47
C ALA A 72 -6.70 -1.05 1.24
N VAL A 73 -5.60 -0.35 0.98
CA VAL A 73 -4.37 -0.49 1.80
C VAL A 73 -4.57 0.14 3.18
N ALA A 74 -3.79 -0.26 4.18
CA ALA A 74 -3.87 0.32 5.51
C ALA A 74 -2.65 1.19 5.79
N VAL A 75 -2.90 2.44 6.18
CA VAL A 75 -1.87 3.45 6.45
C VAL A 75 -2.07 4.01 7.85
N ASP A 76 -1.04 3.98 8.67
CA ASP A 76 -0.96 4.70 9.93
C ASP A 76 0.20 5.69 9.86
N VAL A 77 -0.09 6.99 9.94
CA VAL A 77 0.93 8.04 9.85
C VAL A 77 1.56 8.39 11.20
N GLY A 78 1.18 7.68 12.27
CA GLY A 78 1.56 7.99 13.63
C GLY A 78 0.94 9.29 14.14
N VAL A 79 1.41 9.72 15.31
CA VAL A 79 1.00 10.98 15.95
C VAL A 79 2.26 11.75 16.37
N PRO A 80 2.91 12.49 15.45
CA PRO A 80 4.20 13.11 15.71
C PRO A 80 4.20 14.10 16.88
N SER A 81 3.08 14.80 17.11
CA SER A 81 2.90 15.72 18.24
C SER A 81 3.00 15.04 19.61
N LEU A 82 2.75 13.73 19.67
CA LEU A 82 2.91 12.89 20.86
C LEU A 82 4.21 12.06 20.83
N GLY A 83 5.11 12.34 19.89
CA GLY A 83 6.37 11.60 19.72
C GLY A 83 6.23 10.25 19.01
N CYS A 84 5.04 9.90 18.50
CA CYS A 84 4.83 8.69 17.72
C CYS A 84 5.14 8.96 16.24
N VAL A 85 6.40 8.77 15.85
CA VAL A 85 6.86 8.95 14.46
C VAL A 85 7.11 7.60 13.82
N VAL A 86 6.47 7.34 12.68
CA VAL A 86 6.57 6.09 11.92
C VAL A 86 7.44 6.29 10.69
N ASN A 87 8.40 5.38 10.48
CA ASN A 87 9.25 5.42 9.29
C ASN A 87 8.61 4.72 8.09
N TRP A 88 7.73 3.74 8.35
CA TRP A 88 7.01 2.98 7.34
C TRP A 88 5.52 2.99 7.64
N PRO A 89 4.75 3.95 7.09
CA PRO A 89 3.35 4.14 7.48
C PRO A 89 2.40 3.09 6.91
N LEU A 90 2.82 2.28 5.92
CA LEU A 90 1.98 1.27 5.29
C LEU A 90 1.96 -0.02 6.12
N THR A 91 0.91 -0.20 6.91
CA THR A 91 0.74 -1.34 7.84
C THR A 91 0.24 -2.60 7.14
N ASP A 92 -0.50 -2.44 6.04
CA ASP A 92 -0.91 -3.53 5.14
C ASP A 92 -1.05 -3.02 3.70
N GLY A 93 -0.78 -3.89 2.73
CA GLY A 93 -0.96 -3.60 1.31
C GLY A 93 0.31 -3.30 0.53
N ASN A 94 1.49 -3.67 1.04
CA ASN A 94 2.77 -3.51 0.33
C ASN A 94 2.74 -4.10 -1.10
N HIS A 95 2.15 -5.29 -1.31
CA HIS A 95 2.02 -5.87 -2.65
C HIS A 95 1.06 -5.07 -3.55
N ARG A 96 -0.03 -4.53 -2.99
CA ARG A 96 -1.01 -3.69 -3.72
C ARG A 96 -0.38 -2.37 -4.14
N LEU A 97 0.36 -1.71 -3.26
CA LEU A 97 1.13 -0.51 -3.62
C LEU A 97 2.17 -0.82 -4.71
N GLY A 98 2.84 -1.97 -4.63
CA GLY A 98 3.78 -2.42 -5.66
C GLY A 98 3.10 -2.60 -7.01
N ALA A 99 1.89 -3.18 -7.04
CA ALA A 99 1.13 -3.39 -8.26
C ALA A 99 0.65 -2.05 -8.86
N ALA A 100 0.16 -1.14 -8.02
CA ALA A 100 -0.22 0.22 -8.43
C ALA A 100 0.96 0.98 -9.06
N LEU A 101 2.16 0.87 -8.48
CA LEU A 101 3.38 1.46 -9.04
C LEU A 101 3.76 0.87 -10.41
N VAL A 102 3.60 -0.45 -10.59
CA VAL A 102 3.90 -1.12 -11.87
C VAL A 102 2.90 -0.73 -12.96
N ARG A 103 1.61 -0.65 -12.60
CA ARG A 103 0.50 -0.20 -13.46
C ARG A 103 0.58 1.28 -13.82
N GLY A 104 1.25 2.08 -12.99
CA GLY A 104 1.32 3.52 -13.15
C GLY A 104 0.05 4.23 -12.66
N ASP A 105 -0.65 3.64 -11.68
CA ASP A 105 -1.86 4.24 -11.11
C ASP A 105 -1.50 5.55 -10.38
N ASP A 106 -2.34 6.58 -10.52
CA ASP A 106 -2.15 7.88 -9.86
C ASP A 106 -2.51 7.83 -8.37
N VAL A 107 -3.54 7.05 -8.05
CA VAL A 107 -4.12 6.93 -6.70
C VAL A 107 -4.36 5.48 -6.30
N ILE A 108 -4.36 5.22 -5.00
CA ILE A 108 -4.70 3.93 -4.40
C ILE A 108 -5.66 4.14 -3.22
N ALA A 109 -6.71 3.33 -3.14
CA ALA A 109 -7.63 3.36 -2.01
C ALA A 109 -6.91 2.94 -0.72
N ALA A 110 -7.07 3.72 0.35
CA ALA A 110 -6.43 3.53 1.64
C ALA A 110 -7.38 3.82 2.81
N SER A 111 -7.27 3.03 3.88
CA SER A 111 -7.76 3.40 5.21
C SER A 111 -6.62 4.12 5.93
N VAL A 112 -6.87 5.32 6.45
CA VAL A 112 -5.83 6.17 7.07
C VAL A 112 -6.12 6.35 8.55
N ALA A 113 -5.13 6.08 9.39
CA ALA A 113 -5.13 6.27 10.84
C ALA A 113 -3.97 7.18 11.27
N GLY A 114 -4.03 7.66 12.53
CA GLY A 114 -3.04 8.56 13.12
C GLY A 114 -3.49 10.03 13.13
N ASP A 115 -2.53 10.94 13.11
CA ASP A 115 -2.75 12.39 13.07
C ASP A 115 -3.27 12.82 11.68
N ILE A 116 -4.54 13.21 11.62
CA ILE A 116 -5.26 13.55 10.38
C ILE A 116 -4.68 14.80 9.71
N ASP A 117 -4.29 15.81 10.49
CA ASP A 117 -3.69 17.03 9.92
C ASP A 117 -2.29 16.72 9.38
N TYR A 118 -1.56 15.80 10.02
CA TYR A 118 -0.30 15.31 9.49
C TYR A 118 -0.48 14.49 8.21
N ALA A 119 -1.48 13.60 8.15
CA ALA A 119 -1.83 12.88 6.94
C ALA A 119 -2.18 13.84 5.79
N PHE A 120 -2.95 14.90 6.06
CA PHE A 120 -3.24 15.96 5.09
C PHE A 120 -1.96 16.64 4.61
N ARG A 121 -1.01 16.98 5.50
CA ARG A 121 0.29 17.57 5.10
C ARG A 121 1.10 16.62 4.20
N LEU A 122 1.11 15.32 4.50
CA LEU A 122 1.84 14.31 3.73
C LEU A 122 1.23 14.10 2.34
N PHE A 123 -0.09 13.94 2.27
CA PHE A 123 -0.76 13.46 1.06
C PHE A 123 -1.48 14.56 0.27
N GLY A 124 -1.86 15.67 0.92
CA GLY A 124 -2.67 16.74 0.32
C GLY A 124 -4.11 16.31 0.03
N VAL A 125 -4.61 15.33 0.77
CA VAL A 125 -5.96 14.77 0.66
C VAL A 125 -6.62 14.89 2.02
N ASP A 126 -7.85 15.39 2.07
CA ASP A 126 -8.62 15.38 3.31
C ASP A 126 -9.05 13.94 3.61
N VAL A 127 -8.60 13.42 4.75
CA VAL A 127 -8.83 12.05 5.18
C VAL A 127 -9.81 11.97 6.36
N ARG A 128 -10.43 13.10 6.73
CA ARG A 128 -11.51 13.14 7.72
C ARG A 128 -12.70 12.34 7.23
N GLU A 129 -13.41 11.72 8.16
CA GLU A 129 -14.73 11.19 7.85
C GLU A 129 -15.65 12.36 7.49
N SER A 130 -16.49 12.20 6.47
CA SER A 130 -17.59 13.14 6.25
C SER A 130 -18.56 12.92 7.39
N ASP A 131 -18.64 13.90 8.30
CA ASP A 131 -19.51 13.83 9.46
C ASP A 131 -20.94 13.49 9.02
N PHE A 132 -21.54 12.55 9.78
CA PHE A 132 -22.92 12.13 9.69
C PHE A 132 -23.84 13.30 9.32
N GLU A 133 -24.63 13.15 8.26
CA GLU A 133 -25.79 14.00 8.03
C GLU A 133 -26.60 14.01 9.33
N THR A 134 -26.61 15.15 10.00
CA THR A 134 -27.48 15.38 11.16
C THR A 134 -28.91 15.15 10.69
N VAL A 135 -29.51 14.04 11.12
CA VAL A 135 -30.95 13.86 10.99
C VAL A 135 -31.59 14.97 11.84
N PRO A 136 -32.35 15.90 11.25
CA PRO A 136 -33.04 16.90 12.06
C PRO A 136 -34.05 16.20 12.97
N ALA A 137 -34.07 16.62 14.23
CA ALA A 137 -35.04 16.18 15.24
C ALA A 137 -36.48 16.54 14.87
#